data_AF-A0A534QRF1-F1
#
_entry.id   AF-A0A534QRF1-F1
#
_cell.length_a   1.000
_cell.length_b   1.000
_cell.length_c   1.000
_cell.angle_alpha   90.00
_cell.angle_beta   90.00
_cell.angle_gamma   90.00
#
_symmetry.space_group_name_H-M   'P 1'
#
loop_
_entity.id
_entity.type
_entity.pdbx_description
1 polymer ?
#
loop_
_entity_poly.entity_id
_entity_poly.type
_entity_poly.pdbx_seq_one_letter_code
_entity_poly.pdbx_strand_id
1 'polypeptide(L)'
;MNGLDLDTYVSRSRALDLTGIAWDDVPRYPLPAEAVRTLRYMQDIEAHTIIYLRTLLSTRALDDPEVATFLACWFYEETFHGRALARFLEAAGHDVVLRVRSKESLPQRIEAVATAWLARAWPDFV
;
A
#
# COMPACT_ATOMS: atom_id res chain seq x y z
N MET A 1 19.52 -18.10 -7.62
CA MET A 1 18.95 -16.84 -7.11
C MET A 1 18.29 -17.17 -5.78
N ASN A 2 18.73 -16.58 -4.67
CA ASN A 2 18.02 -16.76 -3.40
C ASN A 2 16.67 -16.04 -3.52
N GLY A 3 15.58 -16.81 -3.62
CA GLY A 3 14.22 -16.29 -3.57
C GLY A 3 13.94 -15.61 -2.21
N LEU A 4 12.83 -14.89 -2.14
CA LEU A 4 12.30 -14.36 -0.89
C LEU A 4 12.09 -15.53 0.09
N ASP A 5 12.62 -15.45 1.31
CA ASP A 5 12.27 -16.39 2.38
C ASP A 5 10.86 -16.06 2.90
N LEU A 6 9.88 -16.68 2.24
CA LEU A 6 8.46 -16.40 2.46
C LEU A 6 8.00 -16.81 3.87
N ASP A 7 8.51 -17.93 4.41
CA ASP A 7 8.16 -18.38 5.75
C ASP A 7 8.62 -17.37 6.80
N THR A 8 9.85 -16.87 6.66
CA THR A 8 10.34 -15.79 7.54
C THR A 8 9.52 -14.52 7.36
N TYR A 9 9.16 -14.15 6.12
CA TYR A 9 8.36 -12.96 5.86
C TYR A 9 6.98 -13.05 6.53
N VAL A 10 6.25 -14.14 6.30
CA VAL A 10 4.93 -14.41 6.89
C VAL A 10 5.00 -14.42 8.41
N SER A 11 6.01 -15.08 9.01
CA SER A 11 6.13 -15.17 10.47
C SER A 11 6.35 -13.82 11.15
N ARG A 12 6.85 -12.82 10.41
CA ARG A 12 7.17 -11.48 10.92
C ARG A 12 6.14 -10.44 10.55
N SER A 13 5.28 -10.73 9.58
CA SER A 13 4.27 -9.81 9.07
C SER A 13 3.27 -9.44 10.16
N ARG A 14 3.15 -8.15 10.43
CA ARG A 14 2.27 -7.60 11.48
C ARG A 14 2.02 -6.11 11.26
N ALA A 15 0.95 -5.60 11.87
CA ALA A 15 0.74 -4.17 12.00
C ALA A 15 1.94 -3.51 12.66
N LEU A 16 2.26 -2.28 12.26
CA LEU A 16 3.29 -1.47 12.93
C LEU A 16 2.99 -1.38 14.43
N ASP A 17 4.00 -1.67 15.24
CA ASP A 17 3.97 -1.39 16.66
C ASP A 17 4.27 0.10 16.90
N LEU A 18 3.25 0.81 17.36
CA LEU A 18 3.30 2.25 17.61
C LEU A 18 3.40 2.59 19.10
N THR A 19 3.56 1.58 19.98
CA THR A 19 3.54 1.77 21.44
C THR A 19 4.68 2.63 21.96
N GLY A 20 5.83 2.64 21.29
CA GLY A 20 7.01 3.42 21.68
C GLY A 20 6.96 4.90 21.26
N ILE A 21 5.93 5.35 20.53
CA ILE A 21 5.85 6.74 20.06
C ILE A 21 5.16 7.59 21.13
N ALA A 22 5.84 8.64 21.59
CA ALA A 22 5.28 9.65 22.49
C ALA A 22 4.36 10.61 21.72
N TRP A 23 3.14 10.17 21.41
CA TRP A 23 2.19 10.91 20.58
C TRP A 23 1.86 12.32 21.10
N ASP A 24 1.79 12.48 22.42
CA ASP A 24 1.49 13.79 23.05
C ASP A 24 2.64 14.80 22.91
N ASP A 25 3.85 14.32 22.60
CA ASP A 25 5.02 15.17 22.37
C ASP A 25 5.09 15.65 20.91
N VAL A 26 4.41 14.98 19.96
CA VAL A 26 4.49 15.32 18.53
C VAL A 26 4.21 16.80 18.24
N PRO A 27 3.16 17.44 18.78
CA PRO A 27 2.91 18.88 18.55
C PRO A 27 4.04 19.79 19.04
N ARG A 28 4.89 19.33 19.96
CA ARG A 28 6.01 20.11 20.52
C ARG A 28 7.19 20.23 19.57
N TYR A 29 7.21 19.44 18.49
CA TYR A 29 8.28 19.41 17.49
C TYR A 29 7.74 19.78 16.10
N PRO A 30 7.63 21.08 15.78
CA PRO A 30 7.15 21.53 14.48
C PRO A 30 7.99 20.97 13.34
N LEU A 31 7.33 20.42 12.32
CA LEU A 31 7.98 19.88 11.15
C LEU A 31 8.21 20.99 10.11
N PRO A 32 9.37 21.01 9.43
CA PRO A 32 9.57 21.92 8.33
C PRO A 32 8.66 21.53 7.16
N ALA A 33 8.30 22.52 6.33
CA ALA A 33 7.27 22.35 5.31
C ALA A 33 7.59 21.23 4.30
N GLU A 34 8.87 21.01 3.98
CA GLU A 34 9.32 19.90 3.13
C GLU A 34 9.07 18.52 3.76
N ALA A 35 9.27 18.36 5.07
CA ALA A 35 8.99 17.11 5.76
C ALA A 35 7.50 16.80 5.72
N VAL A 36 6.65 17.81 5.95
CA VAL A 36 5.19 17.67 5.86
C VAL A 36 4.76 17.26 4.45
N ARG A 37 5.35 17.86 3.39
CA ARG A 37 5.08 17.47 2.01
C ARG A 37 5.46 16.02 1.73
N THR A 38 6.66 15.59 2.15
CA THR A 38 7.12 14.21 1.97
C THR A 38 6.24 13.22 2.72
N LEU A 39 5.90 13.50 3.97
CA LEU A 39 5.04 12.63 4.78
C LEU A 39 3.64 12.51 4.20
N ARG A 40 3.06 13.62 3.70
CA ARG A 40 1.77 13.58 2.98
C ARG A 40 1.85 12.77 1.70
N TYR A 41 2.94 12.91 0.94
CA TYR A 41 3.15 12.12 -0.26
C TYR A 41 3.25 10.62 0.07
N MET A 42 4.06 10.24 1.07
CA MET A 42 4.15 8.84 1.50
C MET A 42 2.81 8.32 2.02
N GLN A 43 2.10 9.10 2.83
CA GLN A 43 0.77 8.74 3.33
C GLN A 43 -0.23 8.49 2.18
N ASP A 44 -0.19 9.33 1.13
CA ASP A 44 -1.01 9.17 -0.07
C ASP A 44 -0.63 7.89 -0.83
N ILE A 45 0.66 7.64 -1.02
CA ILE A 45 1.18 6.43 -1.69
C ILE A 45 0.71 5.17 -0.94
N GLU A 46 0.96 5.07 0.37
CA GLU A 46 0.58 3.86 1.14
C GLU A 46 -0.93 3.65 1.19
N ALA A 47 -1.72 4.72 1.25
CA ALA A 47 -3.18 4.61 1.16
C ALA A 47 -3.66 4.18 -0.24
N HIS A 48 -2.94 4.57 -1.30
CA HIS A 48 -3.25 4.21 -2.68
C HIS A 48 -2.68 2.88 -3.15
N THR A 49 -1.72 2.30 -2.41
CA THR A 49 -1.22 0.94 -2.64
C THR A 49 -2.35 -0.07 -2.83
N ILE A 50 -3.47 0.14 -2.11
CA ILE A 50 -4.72 -0.64 -2.23
C ILE A 50 -5.30 -0.66 -3.66
N ILE A 51 -5.19 0.44 -4.40
CA ILE A 51 -5.74 0.54 -5.76
C ILE A 51 -4.91 -0.29 -6.74
N TYR A 52 -3.59 -0.30 -6.58
CA TYR A 52 -2.69 -1.10 -7.43
C TYR A 52 -2.84 -2.59 -7.16
N LEU A 53 -3.14 -2.98 -5.92
CA LEU A 53 -3.41 -4.38 -5.58
C LEU A 53 -4.51 -4.96 -6.47
N ARG A 54 -5.60 -4.23 -6.73
CA ARG A 54 -6.69 -4.74 -7.58
C ARG A 54 -6.21 -5.12 -8.99
N THR A 55 -5.31 -4.33 -9.57
CA THR A 55 -4.73 -4.63 -10.88
C THR A 55 -3.82 -5.85 -10.81
N LEU A 56 -2.96 -5.93 -9.79
CA LEU A 56 -2.09 -7.09 -9.58
C LEU A 56 -2.89 -8.39 -9.34
N LEU A 57 -3.96 -8.30 -8.56
CA LEU A 57 -4.88 -9.43 -8.32
C LEU A 57 -5.70 -9.82 -9.57
N SER A 58 -5.69 -9.00 -10.62
CA SER A 58 -6.36 -9.31 -11.89
C SER A 58 -5.46 -10.00 -12.92
N THR A 59 -4.17 -10.19 -12.60
CA THR A 59 -3.20 -10.88 -13.48
C THR A 59 -2.98 -12.33 -13.05
N ARG A 60 -2.26 -13.09 -13.88
CA ARG A 60 -1.86 -14.48 -13.56
C ARG A 60 -0.75 -14.59 -12.53
N ALA A 61 -0.18 -13.47 -12.07
CA ALA A 61 0.81 -13.48 -11.00
C ALA A 61 0.28 -14.12 -9.71
N LEU A 62 -1.05 -14.11 -9.50
CA LEU A 62 -1.72 -14.82 -8.41
C LEU A 62 -1.79 -16.35 -8.57
N ASP A 63 -1.55 -16.89 -9.77
CA ASP A 63 -1.49 -18.35 -9.97
C ASP A 63 -0.26 -18.93 -9.22
N ASP A 64 0.74 -18.11 -8.90
CA ASP A 64 1.87 -18.45 -8.04
C ASP A 64 1.52 -18.25 -6.54
N PRO A 65 1.46 -19.32 -5.74
CA PRO A 65 1.14 -19.25 -4.31
C PRO A 65 2.12 -18.38 -3.50
N GLU A 66 3.39 -18.31 -3.89
CA GLU A 66 4.39 -17.49 -3.18
C GLU A 66 4.10 -16.01 -3.36
N VAL A 67 3.80 -15.60 -4.61
CA VAL A 67 3.42 -14.23 -4.94
C VAL A 67 2.11 -13.83 -4.26
N ALA A 68 1.11 -14.72 -4.28
CA ALA A 68 -0.18 -14.47 -3.62
C ALA A 68 -0.01 -14.25 -2.10
N THR A 69 0.83 -15.07 -1.46
CA THR A 69 1.11 -14.96 -0.03
C THR A 69 1.86 -13.67 0.29
N PHE A 70 2.88 -13.33 -0.50
CA PHE A 70 3.60 -12.08 -0.37
C PHE A 70 2.67 -10.86 -0.48
N LEU A 71 1.84 -10.80 -1.54
CA LEU A 71 0.92 -9.68 -1.76
C LEU A 71 -0.08 -9.52 -0.61
N ALA A 72 -0.53 -10.61 0.00
CA ALA A 72 -1.44 -10.57 1.15
C ALA A 72 -0.78 -9.96 2.40
N CYS A 73 0.43 -10.42 2.74
CA CYS A 73 1.21 -9.87 3.87
C CYS A 73 1.59 -8.41 3.64
N TRP A 74 2.11 -8.10 2.45
CA TRP A 74 2.52 -6.75 2.08
C TRP A 74 1.34 -5.78 2.12
N PHE A 75 0.20 -6.15 1.54
CA PHE A 75 -1.01 -5.31 1.59
C PHE A 75 -1.48 -5.03 3.02
N TYR A 76 -1.43 -6.04 3.87
CA TYR A 76 -1.75 -5.89 5.28
C TYR A 76 -0.81 -4.89 5.96
N GLU A 77 0.51 -5.01 5.74
CA GLU A 77 1.53 -4.10 6.29
C GLU A 77 1.34 -2.64 5.83
N GLU A 78 1.21 -2.40 4.52
CA GLU A 78 1.08 -1.03 3.98
C GLU A 78 -0.19 -0.33 4.45
N THR A 79 -1.26 -1.09 4.71
CA THR A 79 -2.47 -0.54 5.32
C THR A 79 -2.19 0.08 6.69
N PHE A 80 -1.30 -0.50 7.49
CA PHE A 80 -0.90 0.08 8.79
C PHE A 80 0.10 1.21 8.64
N HIS A 81 0.98 1.19 7.63
CA HIS A 81 1.88 2.30 7.32
C HIS A 81 1.10 3.57 7.00
N GLY A 82 0.14 3.49 6.07
CA GLY A 82 -0.71 4.62 5.70
C GLY A 82 -1.50 5.19 6.89
N ARG A 83 -2.00 4.33 7.78
CA ARG A 83 -2.71 4.75 9.02
C ARG A 83 -1.78 5.40 10.04
N ALA A 84 -0.56 4.89 10.19
CA ALA A 84 0.44 5.45 11.10
C ALA A 84 0.87 6.86 10.64
N LEU A 85 1.13 7.03 9.34
CA LEU A 85 1.47 8.34 8.76
C LEU A 85 0.32 9.34 8.88
N ALA A 86 -0.92 8.91 8.64
CA ALA A 86 -2.11 9.74 8.85
C ALA A 86 -2.20 10.22 10.31
N ARG A 87 -2.13 9.30 11.27
CA ARG A 87 -2.15 9.62 12.70
C ARG A 87 -1.03 10.59 13.10
N PHE A 88 0.17 10.43 12.54
CA PHE A 88 1.30 11.31 12.82
C PHE A 88 1.10 12.72 12.25
N LEU A 89 0.62 12.84 11.01
CA LEU A 89 0.28 14.13 10.43
C LEU A 89 -0.82 14.85 11.22
N GLU A 90 -1.86 14.13 11.63
CA GLU A 90 -2.93 14.66 12.50
C GLU A 90 -2.36 15.16 13.84
N ALA A 91 -1.54 14.34 14.51
CA ALA A 91 -0.89 14.72 15.77
C ALA A 91 0.05 15.92 15.60
N ALA A 92 0.67 16.09 14.44
CA ALA A 92 1.50 17.26 14.10
C ALA A 92 0.67 18.50 13.71
N GLY A 93 -0.67 18.43 13.73
CA GLY A 93 -1.56 19.54 13.40
C GLY A 93 -1.71 19.78 11.88
N HIS A 94 -1.48 18.77 11.07
CA HIS A 94 -1.62 18.84 9.61
C HIS A 94 -2.81 18.00 9.12
N ASP A 95 -3.61 18.58 8.23
CA ASP A 95 -4.70 17.84 7.60
C ASP A 95 -4.20 16.63 6.83
N VAL A 96 -4.92 15.52 6.98
CA VAL A 96 -4.79 14.30 6.21
C VAL A 96 -5.92 14.27 5.18
N VAL A 97 -5.56 14.36 3.90
CA VAL A 97 -6.53 14.17 2.82
C VAL A 97 -6.60 12.68 2.53
N LEU A 98 -7.48 11.96 3.21
CA LEU A 98 -7.84 10.61 2.80
C LEU A 98 -8.63 10.73 1.48
N ARG A 99 -7.99 10.47 0.33
CA ARG A 99 -8.74 10.43 -0.93
C ARG A 99 -9.78 9.32 -0.87
N VAL A 100 -11.04 9.73 -0.78
CA VAL A 100 -12.18 8.83 -0.86
C VAL A 100 -12.29 8.33 -2.31
N ARG A 101 -11.87 7.07 -2.51
CA ARG A 101 -12.18 6.24 -3.69
C ARG A 101 -11.63 6.79 -5.01
N SER A 102 -10.62 6.11 -5.58
CA SER A 102 -10.31 6.25 -7.00
C SER A 102 -11.60 6.05 -7.82
N LYS A 103 -12.03 7.08 -8.54
CA LYS A 103 -13.06 6.93 -9.57
C LYS A 103 -12.36 6.35 -10.79
N GLU A 104 -12.48 5.05 -10.98
CA GLU A 104 -12.08 4.44 -12.23
C GLU A 104 -12.81 5.08 -13.39
N SER A 105 -12.03 5.64 -14.31
CA SER A 105 -12.55 6.09 -15.58
C SER A 105 -12.94 4.88 -16.44
N LEU A 106 -13.97 5.04 -17.28
CA LEU A 106 -14.42 4.01 -18.24
C LEU A 106 -13.27 3.37 -19.06
N PRO A 107 -12.28 4.14 -19.57
CA PRO A 107 -11.11 3.61 -20.25
C PRO A 107 -10.31 2.62 -19.40
N GLN A 108 -10.05 2.95 -18.13
CA GLN A 108 -9.31 2.09 -17.21
C GLN A 108 -10.05 0.78 -16.91
N ARG A 109 -11.39 0.80 -16.93
CA ARG A 109 -12.20 -0.43 -16.79
C ARG A 109 -12.09 -1.32 -18.03
N ILE A 110 -12.10 -0.72 -19.22
CA ILE A 110 -11.94 -1.46 -20.48
C ILE A 110 -10.53 -2.06 -20.56
N GLU A 111 -9.51 -1.28 -20.22
CA GLU A 111 -8.12 -1.73 -20.17
C GLU A 111 -7.94 -2.89 -19.19
N ALA A 112 -8.48 -2.79 -17.96
CA ALA A 112 -8.40 -3.87 -16.99
C ALA A 112 -9.06 -5.18 -17.48
N VAL A 113 -10.21 -5.07 -18.16
CA VAL A 113 -10.88 -6.24 -18.76
C VAL A 113 -10.08 -6.83 -19.91
N ALA A 114 -9.48 -5.99 -20.77
CA ALA A 114 -8.64 -6.42 -21.87
C ALA A 114 -7.35 -7.10 -21.38
N THR A 115 -6.69 -6.53 -20.38
CA THR A 115 -5.49 -7.10 -19.75
C THR A 115 -5.80 -8.43 -19.08
N ALA A 116 -6.91 -8.54 -18.34
CA ALA A 116 -7.32 -9.81 -17.74
C ALA A 116 -7.63 -10.89 -18.79
N TRP A 117 -8.21 -10.50 -19.93
CA TRP A 117 -8.44 -11.40 -21.06
C TRP A 117 -7.14 -11.86 -21.74
N LEU A 118 -6.22 -10.92 -22.00
CA LEU A 118 -4.91 -11.21 -22.58
C LEU A 118 -4.10 -12.14 -21.67
N ALA A 119 -4.06 -11.84 -20.38
CA ALA A 119 -3.43 -12.69 -19.37
C ALA A 119 -4.01 -14.11 -19.42
N ARG A 120 -5.34 -14.28 -19.48
CA ARG A 120 -5.97 -15.61 -19.56
C ARG A 120 -5.69 -16.36 -20.87
N ALA A 121 -5.59 -15.65 -22.00
CA ALA A 121 -5.43 -16.25 -23.33
C ALA A 121 -3.97 -16.53 -23.70
N TRP A 122 -3.01 -15.82 -23.11
CA TRP A 122 -1.59 -15.96 -23.42
C TRP A 122 -0.79 -16.43 -22.17
N PRO A 123 -0.28 -17.68 -22.17
CA PRO A 123 0.39 -18.27 -21.01
C PRO A 123 1.64 -17.52 -20.49
N ASP A 124 2.42 -16.93 -21.40
CA ASP A 124 3.65 -16.17 -21.10
C ASP A 124 3.44 -14.66 -20.85
N PHE A 125 2.20 -14.19 -20.74
CA PHE A 125 1.91 -12.77 -20.51
C PHE A 125 1.99 -12.45 -19.01
N VAL A 126 3.03 -11.72 -18.62
CA VAL A 126 3.29 -11.26 -17.24
C VAL A 126 2.48 -10.02 -16.91
#